data_AF-A0A1V3KPS7-F1
#
_entry.id   AF-A0A1V3KPS7-F1
#
_cell.length_a   1.000
_cell.length_b   1.000
_cell.length_c   1.000
_cell.angle_alpha   90.00
_cell.angle_beta   90.00
_cell.angle_gamma   90.00
#
_symmetry.space_group_name_H-M   'P 1'
#
loop_
_entity.id
_entity.type
_entity.pdbx_description
1 polymer ?
#
loop_
_entity_poly.entity_id
_entity_poly.type
_entity_poly.pdbx_seq_one_letter_code
_entity_poly.pdbx_strand_id
1 'polypeptide(L)'
;MKKAVLTLAVVTTSLILSGCAQNATSDESALSPGIPMPTQQPITTTQSTTIPNTTIRLTEQTAGNVKEVNPYRKVSEDIYTNTTYEEYPEVIRYGRYTLVTSAPIGGQKYLLEQLVDVNVPVKKKQYTATVRQGLQTTLNNTGYNLCSLPADEDARQLFGRPLPKVHYQFGSMRLRDALQMLVGEAFELVVDDTRRQVCFEKRASIPLPPQPKERVDADIGMK
;
A
#
# COMPACT_ATOMS: atom_id res chain seq x y z
N MET A 1 -35.79 36.67 -30.57
CA MET A 1 -37.17 36.19 -30.84
C MET A 1 -37.09 34.92 -31.68
N LYS A 2 -38.07 34.01 -31.46
CA LYS A 2 -38.25 32.65 -32.01
C LYS A 2 -37.63 31.53 -31.16
N LYS A 3 -38.50 31.00 -30.29
CA LYS A 3 -38.35 29.77 -29.51
C LYS A 3 -38.91 28.61 -30.34
N ALA A 4 -38.21 27.48 -30.40
CA ALA A 4 -38.76 26.21 -30.87
C ALA A 4 -38.85 25.28 -29.67
N VAL A 5 -40.08 24.91 -29.32
CA VAL A 5 -40.43 23.97 -28.26
C VAL A 5 -40.68 22.63 -28.95
N LEU A 6 -39.88 21.61 -28.62
CA LEU A 6 -40.10 20.23 -29.05
C LEU A 6 -40.29 19.38 -27.79
N THR A 7 -41.55 19.06 -27.50
CA THR A 7 -41.96 18.17 -26.41
C THR A 7 -41.87 16.72 -26.89
N LEU A 8 -41.00 15.93 -26.28
CA LEU A 8 -40.95 14.47 -26.46
C LEU A 8 -41.49 13.81 -25.19
N ALA A 9 -42.68 13.22 -25.30
CA ALA A 9 -43.29 12.41 -24.25
C ALA A 9 -42.69 11.00 -24.32
N VAL A 10 -42.01 10.57 -23.24
CA VAL A 10 -41.56 9.18 -23.08
C VAL A 10 -42.45 8.51 -22.04
N VAL A 11 -43.20 7.53 -22.51
CA VAL A 11 -44.15 6.71 -21.77
C VAL A 11 -43.38 5.81 -20.80
N THR A 12 -43.70 5.90 -19.52
CA THR A 12 -43.18 5.06 -18.46
C THR A 12 -44.04 3.80 -18.30
N THR A 13 -43.62 2.68 -18.88
CA THR A 13 -44.21 1.36 -18.62
C THR A 13 -43.56 0.72 -17.39
N SER A 14 -44.26 0.77 -16.26
CA SER A 14 -43.94 -0.04 -15.07
C SER A 14 -44.39 -1.48 -15.29
N LEU A 15 -43.44 -2.42 -15.40
CA LEU A 15 -43.71 -3.84 -15.21
C LEU A 15 -43.44 -4.21 -13.75
N ILE A 16 -44.51 -4.55 -13.03
CA ILE A 16 -44.46 -5.12 -11.69
C ILE A 16 -44.38 -6.64 -11.89
N LEU A 17 -43.21 -7.24 -11.63
CA LEU A 17 -43.10 -8.69 -11.47
C LEU A 17 -43.28 -9.04 -10.00
N SER A 18 -44.45 -9.55 -9.67
CA SER A 18 -44.74 -10.28 -8.44
C SER A 18 -44.32 -11.74 -8.61
N GLY A 19 -43.23 -12.13 -7.94
CA GLY A 19 -42.82 -13.53 -7.77
C GLY A 19 -42.87 -13.93 -6.30
N CYS A 20 -43.69 -14.91 -5.95
CA CYS A 20 -43.74 -15.50 -4.62
C CYS A 20 -42.92 -16.81 -4.57
N ALA A 21 -42.04 -16.82 -3.58
CA ALA A 21 -41.45 -17.91 -2.79
C ALA A 21 -41.72 -19.39 -3.15
N GLN A 22 -40.63 -20.16 -3.24
CA GLN A 22 -40.56 -21.53 -2.74
C GLN A 22 -39.25 -21.72 -1.94
N ASN A 23 -39.43 -22.00 -0.65
CA ASN A 23 -38.39 -22.35 0.31
C ASN A 23 -37.78 -23.72 -0.06
N ALA A 24 -36.46 -23.76 -0.16
CA ALA A 24 -35.69 -24.98 0.04
C ALA A 24 -34.71 -24.70 1.17
N THR A 25 -34.98 -25.33 2.31
CA THR A 25 -34.10 -25.44 3.47
C THR A 25 -32.82 -26.19 3.09
N SER A 26 -31.67 -25.53 3.23
CA SER A 26 -30.38 -26.18 3.33
C SER A 26 -29.50 -25.40 4.31
N ASP A 27 -29.41 -25.98 5.51
CA ASP A 27 -28.33 -25.88 6.50
C ASP A 27 -27.66 -24.51 6.70
N GLU A 28 -28.23 -23.80 7.68
CA GLU A 28 -27.64 -22.70 8.42
C GLU A 28 -26.33 -23.17 9.09
N SER A 29 -25.22 -23.10 8.35
CA SER A 29 -23.88 -23.04 8.96
C SER A 29 -23.80 -21.72 9.71
N ALA A 30 -24.13 -21.77 11.00
CA ALA A 30 -24.08 -20.64 11.90
C ALA A 30 -22.69 -19.98 11.85
N LEU A 31 -22.57 -18.87 11.11
CA LEU A 31 -21.46 -17.95 11.29
C LEU A 31 -21.52 -17.48 12.75
N SER A 32 -20.49 -17.81 13.51
CA SER A 32 -20.34 -17.43 14.90
C SER A 32 -20.55 -15.92 15.08
N PRO A 33 -21.28 -15.45 16.11
CA PRO A 33 -21.45 -14.03 16.37
C PRO A 33 -20.08 -13.35 16.49
N GLY A 34 -19.78 -12.44 15.57
CA GLY A 34 -18.57 -11.62 15.64
C GLY A 34 -18.49 -10.90 16.99
N ILE A 35 -17.29 -10.86 17.57
CA ILE A 35 -17.06 -10.20 18.85
C ILE A 35 -17.50 -8.72 18.74
N PRO A 36 -18.39 -8.23 19.61
CA PRO A 36 -18.83 -6.85 19.56
C PRO A 36 -17.64 -5.90 19.76
N MET A 37 -17.63 -4.81 19.00
CA MET A 37 -16.65 -3.73 19.11
C MET A 37 -16.49 -3.31 20.58
N PRO A 38 -15.26 -3.22 21.13
CA PRO A 38 -15.06 -2.73 22.48
C PRO A 38 -15.63 -1.32 22.61
N THR A 39 -16.57 -1.16 23.53
CA THR A 39 -17.17 0.14 23.85
C THR A 39 -16.07 1.02 24.44
N GLN A 40 -15.83 2.20 23.88
CA GLN A 40 -14.90 3.18 24.45
C GLN A 40 -15.36 3.53 25.86
N GLN A 41 -14.64 3.03 26.86
CA GLN A 41 -14.83 3.44 28.25
C GLN A 41 -14.28 4.86 28.42
N PRO A 42 -14.98 5.75 29.15
CA PRO A 42 -14.45 7.07 29.45
C PRO A 42 -13.13 6.94 30.22
N ILE A 43 -12.09 7.61 29.72
CA ILE A 43 -10.81 7.81 30.39
C ILE A 43 -11.04 8.35 31.80
N THR A 44 -10.91 7.48 32.80
CA THR A 44 -10.86 7.91 34.20
C THR A 44 -9.44 8.42 34.45
N THR A 45 -9.30 9.73 34.67
CA THR A 45 -8.04 10.36 35.08
C THR A 45 -7.62 9.81 36.44
N THR A 46 -6.71 8.84 36.46
CA THR A 46 -6.05 8.44 37.71
C THR A 46 -5.00 9.50 38.05
N GLN A 47 -5.31 10.26 39.10
CA GLN A 47 -4.46 11.29 39.67
C GLN A 47 -3.12 10.69 40.12
N SER A 48 -2.02 11.33 39.72
CA SER A 48 -0.67 11.05 40.19
C SER A 48 -0.63 11.15 41.72
N THR A 49 -0.45 10.02 42.40
CA THR A 49 -0.17 10.00 43.84
C THR A 49 1.35 10.04 44.01
N THR A 50 1.82 11.15 44.56
CA THR A 50 3.20 11.43 44.96
C THR A 50 3.70 10.35 45.92
N ILE A 51 4.82 9.70 45.60
CA ILE A 51 5.51 8.77 46.51
C ILE A 51 6.36 9.60 47.48
N PRO A 52 6.13 9.57 48.81
CA PRO A 52 7.05 10.20 49.75
C PRO A 52 8.28 9.31 49.96
N ASN A 53 9.42 9.84 49.56
CA ASN A 53 10.72 9.79 50.21
C ASN A 53 11.00 8.53 51.06
N THR A 54 11.40 7.43 50.43
CA THR A 54 12.05 6.32 51.15
C THR A 54 13.56 6.52 51.09
N THR A 55 14.15 6.88 52.24
CA THR A 55 15.60 6.95 52.42
C THR A 55 16.22 5.57 52.27
N ILE A 56 16.81 5.28 51.11
CA ILE A 56 17.65 4.10 50.93
C ILE A 56 18.98 4.36 51.64
N ARG A 57 19.19 3.69 52.79
CA ARG A 57 20.50 3.60 53.43
C ARG A 57 21.41 2.74 52.55
N LEU A 58 22.41 3.35 51.93
CA LEU A 58 23.48 2.64 51.22
C LEU A 58 24.38 1.96 52.27
N THR A 59 24.24 0.65 52.42
CA THR A 59 25.34 -0.17 52.93
C THR A 59 26.24 -0.49 51.75
N GLU A 60 27.40 0.17 51.69
CA GLU A 60 28.49 -0.23 50.82
C GLU A 60 28.85 -1.69 51.14
N GLN A 61 28.75 -2.56 50.13
CA GLN A 61 29.67 -3.68 49.82
C GLN A 61 28.92 -4.73 49.00
N THR A 62 29.17 -4.74 47.69
CA THR A 62 29.75 -5.85 46.93
C THR A 62 29.68 -5.43 45.46
N ALA A 63 30.84 -5.21 44.82
CA ALA A 63 30.95 -4.96 43.39
C ALA A 63 30.61 -6.23 42.60
N GLY A 64 29.33 -6.59 42.57
CA GLY A 64 28.76 -7.59 41.68
C GLY A 64 28.24 -6.90 40.43
N ASN A 65 28.76 -7.29 39.29
CA ASN A 65 28.39 -6.91 37.93
C ASN A 65 26.92 -6.42 37.81
N VAL A 66 26.73 -5.09 37.71
CA VAL A 66 25.43 -4.50 37.38
C VAL A 66 25.16 -4.86 35.93
N LYS A 67 24.52 -6.00 35.71
CA LYS A 67 24.06 -6.43 34.40
C LYS A 67 23.06 -5.37 33.94
N GLU A 68 23.46 -4.57 32.96
CA GLU A 68 22.63 -3.53 32.35
C GLU A 68 21.29 -4.15 31.92
N VAL A 69 20.25 -3.90 32.72
CA VAL A 69 18.91 -4.38 32.42
C VAL A 69 18.40 -3.48 31.31
N ASN A 70 18.51 -3.95 30.07
CA ASN A 70 17.93 -3.26 28.94
C ASN A 70 16.40 -3.18 29.17
N PRO A 71 15.81 -1.98 29.31
CA PRO A 71 14.40 -1.83 29.64
C PRO A 71 13.47 -2.22 28.49
N TYR A 72 14.02 -2.53 27.30
CA TYR A 72 13.26 -2.89 26.12
C TYR A 72 13.02 -4.40 26.03
N ARG A 73 11.73 -4.79 25.95
CA ARG A 73 11.31 -6.17 25.62
C ARG A 73 11.12 -6.30 24.12
N LYS A 74 11.71 -7.33 23.51
CA LYS A 74 11.37 -7.74 22.13
C LYS A 74 9.99 -8.40 22.14
N VAL A 75 9.07 -7.88 21.34
CA VAL A 75 7.77 -8.51 21.10
C VAL A 75 7.99 -9.64 20.07
N SER A 76 7.54 -10.85 20.40
CA SER A 76 7.62 -12.04 19.56
C SER A 76 6.35 -12.20 18.73
N GLU A 77 6.48 -12.79 17.55
CA GLU A 77 5.49 -12.80 16.46
C GLU A 77 5.33 -11.40 15.83
N ASP A 78 5.87 -11.24 14.62
CA ASP A 78 5.70 -10.01 13.85
C ASP A 78 4.91 -10.29 12.56
N ILE A 79 4.41 -9.22 11.96
CA ILE A 79 3.57 -9.26 10.75
C ILE A 79 4.33 -9.77 9.50
N TYR A 80 5.66 -9.94 9.56
CA TYR A 80 6.49 -10.35 8.43
C TYR A 80 6.92 -11.83 8.50
N THR A 81 6.99 -12.39 9.71
CA THR A 81 7.43 -13.77 9.97
C THR A 81 6.28 -14.75 10.11
N ASN A 82 5.07 -14.26 10.41
CA ASN A 82 3.88 -15.09 10.54
C ASN A 82 3.14 -15.23 9.19
N THR A 83 3.26 -16.41 8.56
CA THR A 83 2.63 -16.73 7.27
C THR A 83 1.15 -17.12 7.38
N THR A 84 0.66 -17.49 8.56
CA THR A 84 -0.73 -17.91 8.80
C THR A 84 -1.72 -16.75 8.62
N TYR A 85 -1.23 -15.51 8.67
CA TYR A 85 -2.04 -14.29 8.65
C TYR A 85 -2.61 -13.90 7.27
N GLU A 86 -2.06 -14.42 6.18
CA GLU A 86 -2.45 -14.02 4.81
C GLU A 86 -3.67 -14.80 4.29
N GLU A 87 -3.92 -16.02 4.79
CA GLU A 87 -4.98 -16.88 4.24
C GLU A 87 -6.38 -16.50 4.76
N TYR A 88 -6.48 -16.02 6.01
CA TYR A 88 -7.73 -15.60 6.64
C TYR A 88 -7.50 -14.34 7.49
N PRO A 89 -7.55 -13.13 6.90
CA PRO A 89 -7.35 -11.91 7.67
C PRO A 89 -8.44 -11.74 8.73
N GLU A 90 -8.09 -11.21 9.90
CA GLU A 90 -9.07 -10.96 10.95
C GLU A 90 -10.08 -9.87 10.52
N VAL A 91 -11.33 -10.30 10.48
CA VAL A 91 -12.60 -9.66 10.16
C VAL A 91 -13.24 -8.71 11.20
N ILE A 92 -13.05 -7.39 11.22
CA ILE A 92 -13.85 -6.54 12.12
C ILE A 92 -15.11 -6.01 11.40
N ARG A 93 -16.30 -6.24 12.00
CA ARG A 93 -17.56 -5.63 11.53
C ARG A 93 -17.73 -4.21 12.07
N TYR A 94 -17.81 -3.25 11.16
CA TYR A 94 -18.31 -1.90 11.44
C TYR A 94 -19.79 -1.82 11.02
N GLY A 95 -20.69 -1.88 11.99
CA GLY A 95 -22.13 -1.85 11.74
C GLY A 95 -22.66 -3.08 10.98
N ARG A 96 -23.79 -2.91 10.29
CA ARG A 96 -24.52 -4.02 9.66
C ARG A 96 -24.03 -4.43 8.27
N TYR A 97 -23.20 -3.62 7.60
CA TYR A 97 -22.80 -3.88 6.22
C TYR A 97 -21.32 -3.64 5.92
N THR A 98 -20.52 -3.19 6.89
CA THR A 98 -19.11 -2.90 6.65
C THR A 98 -18.23 -3.91 7.36
N LEU A 99 -17.36 -4.54 6.60
CA LEU A 99 -16.31 -5.44 7.07
C LEU A 99 -14.98 -4.77 6.74
N VAL A 100 -14.11 -4.61 7.73
CA VAL A 100 -12.75 -4.09 7.52
C VAL A 100 -11.76 -5.02 8.19
N THR A 101 -10.67 -5.30 7.49
CA THR A 101 -9.58 -6.09 8.03
C THR A 101 -8.85 -5.32 9.14
N SER A 102 -8.50 -6.01 10.23
CA SER A 102 -7.62 -5.46 11.28
C SER A 102 -6.15 -5.51 10.88
N ALA A 103 -5.81 -6.24 9.81
CA ALA A 103 -4.47 -6.37 9.27
C ALA A 103 -3.99 -5.15 8.49
N PRO A 104 -2.70 -4.78 8.60
CA PRO A 104 -2.08 -3.93 7.59
C PRO A 104 -2.07 -4.68 6.26
N ILE A 105 -2.65 -4.07 5.23
CA ILE A 105 -2.73 -4.64 3.88
C ILE A 105 -1.90 -3.86 2.86
N GLY A 106 -1.37 -4.58 1.86
CA GLY A 106 -0.70 -3.99 0.70
C GLY A 106 0.37 -2.96 1.10
N GLY A 107 0.19 -1.72 0.65
CA GLY A 107 1.08 -0.59 0.92
C GLY A 107 1.34 -0.24 2.38
N GLN A 108 0.44 -0.62 3.30
CA GLN A 108 0.63 -0.41 4.74
C GLN A 108 1.64 -1.41 5.34
N LYS A 109 1.69 -2.61 4.78
CA LYS A 109 2.62 -3.69 5.18
C LYS A 109 3.90 -3.64 4.37
N TYR A 110 3.78 -3.51 3.05
CA TYR A 110 4.88 -3.42 2.09
C TYR A 110 4.85 -2.05 1.43
N LEU A 111 5.67 -1.12 1.89
CA LEU A 111 5.62 0.28 1.46
C LEU A 111 5.79 0.46 -0.07
N LEU A 112 6.48 -0.43 -0.78
CA LEU A 112 6.58 -0.35 -2.25
C LEU A 112 5.27 -0.69 -2.98
N GLU A 113 4.31 -1.31 -2.30
CA GLU A 113 2.97 -1.59 -2.82
C GLU A 113 1.98 -0.44 -2.56
N GLN A 114 2.43 0.65 -1.90
CA GLN A 114 1.59 1.82 -1.67
C GLN A 114 1.26 2.52 -2.98
N LEU A 115 0.08 3.15 -3.05
CA LEU A 115 -0.34 3.94 -4.20
C LEU A 115 0.28 5.32 -4.14
N VAL A 116 0.82 5.79 -5.26
CA VAL A 116 1.38 7.13 -5.41
C VAL A 116 0.77 7.85 -6.61
N ASP A 117 0.50 9.14 -6.41
CA ASP A 117 0.13 10.09 -7.46
C ASP A 117 1.24 11.12 -7.60
N VAL A 118 1.69 11.37 -8.83
CA VAL A 118 2.86 12.23 -9.05
C VAL A 118 2.50 13.39 -9.95
N ASN A 119 2.92 14.57 -9.52
CA ASN A 119 2.84 15.81 -10.29
C ASN A 119 4.15 16.57 -10.15
N VAL A 120 5.02 16.44 -11.15
CA VAL A 120 6.31 17.12 -11.21
C VAL A 120 6.09 18.58 -11.61
N PRO A 121 6.57 19.56 -10.81
CA PRO A 121 6.30 20.97 -11.07
C PRO A 121 6.91 21.43 -12.39
N VAL A 122 6.07 21.99 -13.25
CA VAL A 122 6.49 22.57 -14.55
C VAL A 122 6.69 24.08 -14.40
N LYS A 123 7.89 24.57 -14.69
CA LYS A 123 8.19 26.02 -14.64
C LYS A 123 7.92 26.66 -16.01
N LYS A 124 7.11 27.72 -16.05
CA LYS A 124 6.84 28.52 -17.28
C LYS A 124 6.47 27.67 -18.52
N LYS A 125 5.70 26.58 -18.33
CA LYS A 125 5.32 25.62 -19.39
C LYS A 125 6.51 24.91 -20.08
N GLN A 126 7.67 24.86 -19.45
CA GLN A 126 8.84 24.15 -19.95
C GLN A 126 9.09 22.89 -19.13
N TYR A 127 9.22 21.75 -19.82
CA TYR A 127 9.49 20.44 -19.24
C TYR A 127 11.01 20.23 -19.16
N THR A 128 11.63 20.73 -18.08
CA THR A 128 13.10 20.71 -17.90
C THR A 128 13.59 19.82 -16.76
N ALA A 129 12.68 19.15 -16.05
CA ALA A 129 13.04 18.23 -14.99
C ALA A 129 13.79 17.01 -15.53
N THR A 130 14.68 16.47 -14.71
CA THR A 130 15.45 15.25 -15.01
C THR A 130 14.77 14.00 -14.45
N VAL A 131 15.18 12.82 -14.91
CA VAL A 131 14.73 11.54 -14.34
C VAL A 131 14.98 11.49 -12.83
N ARG A 132 16.14 11.97 -12.36
CA ARG A 132 16.44 12.08 -10.93
C ARG A 132 15.39 12.89 -10.17
N GLN A 133 14.99 14.04 -10.71
CA GLN A 133 13.98 14.89 -10.09
C GLN A 133 12.59 14.25 -10.11
N GLY A 134 12.25 13.52 -11.18
CA GLY A 134 11.02 12.73 -11.26
C GLY A 134 10.97 11.64 -10.18
N LEU A 135 12.07 10.90 -10.00
CA LEU A 135 12.21 9.90 -8.95
C LEU A 135 12.08 10.50 -7.55
N GLN A 136 12.81 11.59 -7.27
CA GLN A 136 12.72 12.29 -5.99
C GLN A 136 11.30 12.80 -5.72
N THR A 137 10.63 13.34 -6.73
CA THR A 137 9.24 13.79 -6.61
C THR A 137 8.31 12.63 -6.27
N THR A 138 8.50 11.48 -6.91
CA THR A 138 7.71 10.26 -6.70
C THR A 138 7.91 9.68 -5.30
N LEU A 139 9.11 9.79 -4.74
CA LEU A 139 9.45 9.28 -3.42
C LEU A 139 8.99 10.19 -2.28
N ASN A 140 8.57 11.42 -2.55
CA ASN A 140 8.08 12.34 -1.53
C ASN A 140 6.93 11.72 -0.72
N ASN A 141 7.02 11.80 0.61
CA ASN A 141 6.04 11.26 1.57
C ASN A 141 5.83 9.73 1.53
N THR A 142 6.63 8.98 0.76
CA THR A 142 6.53 7.51 0.71
C THR A 142 7.29 6.80 1.82
N GLY A 143 8.20 7.51 2.49
CA GLY A 143 9.12 6.96 3.48
C GLY A 143 10.40 6.33 2.88
N TYR A 144 10.53 6.26 1.56
CA TYR A 144 11.75 5.88 0.86
C TYR A 144 12.53 7.10 0.36
N ASN A 145 13.85 6.95 0.24
CA ASN A 145 14.73 7.95 -0.37
C ASN A 145 15.54 7.34 -1.53
N LEU A 146 15.90 8.17 -2.51
CA LEU A 146 16.79 7.75 -3.59
C LEU A 146 18.21 7.60 -3.02
N CYS A 147 18.92 6.54 -3.37
CA CYS A 147 20.29 6.38 -2.88
C CYS A 147 21.23 7.46 -3.41
N SER A 148 22.09 7.99 -2.52
CA SER A 148 22.93 9.16 -2.80
C SER A 148 23.99 8.90 -3.87
N LEU A 149 24.51 7.67 -3.92
CA LEU A 149 25.52 7.22 -4.87
C LEU A 149 25.04 5.90 -5.47
N PRO A 150 24.53 5.89 -6.72
CA PRO A 150 24.24 4.63 -7.39
C PRO A 150 25.55 3.86 -7.55
N ALA A 151 25.54 2.58 -7.21
CA ALA A 151 26.69 1.71 -7.44
C ALA A 151 26.99 1.53 -8.94
N ASP A 152 25.95 1.64 -9.77
CA ASP A 152 26.02 1.52 -11.21
C ASP A 152 26.19 2.89 -11.91
N GLU A 153 27.23 3.02 -12.74
CA GLU A 153 27.50 4.23 -13.52
C GLU A 153 26.45 4.47 -14.63
N ASP A 154 25.86 3.41 -15.19
CA ASP A 154 24.81 3.54 -16.20
C ASP A 154 23.54 4.15 -15.59
N ALA A 155 23.22 3.79 -14.34
CA ALA A 155 22.13 4.40 -13.60
C ALA A 155 22.40 5.89 -13.30
N ARG A 156 23.65 6.25 -12.97
CA ARG A 156 24.06 7.66 -12.79
C ARG A 156 23.86 8.48 -14.05
N GLN A 157 24.16 7.92 -15.21
CA GLN A 157 23.94 8.58 -16.50
C GLN A 157 22.44 8.78 -16.79
N LEU A 158 21.61 7.77 -16.52
CA LEU A 158 20.15 7.86 -16.69
C LEU A 158 19.55 8.99 -15.86
N PHE A 159 20.00 9.17 -14.62
CA PHE A 159 19.51 10.20 -13.72
C PHE A 159 19.69 11.63 -14.25
N GLY A 160 20.67 11.86 -15.14
CA GLY A 160 20.89 13.12 -15.82
C GLY A 160 20.04 13.34 -17.08
N ARG A 161 19.30 12.31 -17.55
CA ARG A 161 18.46 12.41 -18.74
C ARG A 161 17.22 13.27 -18.47
N PRO A 162 16.67 13.94 -19.51
CA PRO A 162 15.42 14.68 -19.37
C PRO A 162 14.26 13.73 -19.04
N LEU A 163 13.38 14.16 -18.14
CA LEU A 163 12.17 13.42 -17.82
C LEU A 163 11.21 13.47 -19.03
N PRO A 164 10.70 12.32 -19.52
CA PRO A 164 9.69 12.31 -20.58
C PRO A 164 8.43 13.08 -20.17
N LYS A 165 7.81 13.80 -21.12
CA LYS A 165 6.62 14.63 -20.85
C LYS A 165 5.49 13.84 -20.19
N VAL A 166 5.28 12.59 -20.60
CA VAL A 166 4.26 11.69 -20.05
C VAL A 166 4.50 11.31 -18.58
N HIS A 167 5.73 11.46 -18.08
CA HIS A 167 6.09 11.13 -16.69
C HIS A 167 6.02 12.34 -15.74
N TYR A 168 5.66 13.52 -16.23
CA TYR A 168 5.44 14.68 -15.34
C TYR A 168 4.18 14.53 -14.51
N GLN A 169 3.19 13.82 -15.05
CA GLN A 169 1.93 13.59 -14.36
C GLN A 169 1.40 12.21 -14.75
N PHE A 170 1.20 11.37 -13.76
CA PHE A 170 0.54 10.07 -13.92
C PHE A 170 -0.37 9.81 -12.71
N GLY A 171 -1.43 9.03 -12.94
CA GLY A 171 -2.41 8.68 -11.91
C GLY A 171 -1.93 7.59 -10.97
N SER A 172 -2.81 7.20 -10.05
CA SER A 172 -2.46 6.32 -8.94
C SER A 172 -1.97 4.96 -9.43
N MET A 173 -0.75 4.61 -9.06
CA MET A 173 -0.19 3.29 -9.28
C MET A 173 0.72 2.90 -8.12
N ARG A 174 1.11 1.63 -8.03
CA ARG A 174 2.00 1.15 -6.96
C ARG A 174 3.36 1.83 -7.09
N LEU A 175 3.97 2.19 -5.95
CA LEU A 175 5.26 2.85 -5.92
C LEU A 175 6.34 2.08 -6.69
N ARG A 176 6.41 0.74 -6.52
CA ARG A 176 7.31 -0.13 -7.30
C ARG A 176 7.17 0.05 -8.81
N ASP A 177 5.94 0.13 -9.30
CA ASP A 177 5.63 0.19 -10.73
C ASP A 177 5.93 1.58 -11.28
N ALA A 178 5.60 2.62 -10.50
CA ALA A 178 5.96 4.01 -10.83
C ALA A 178 7.48 4.18 -10.94
N LEU A 179 8.25 3.67 -9.98
CA LEU A 179 9.71 3.73 -9.99
C LEU A 179 10.29 2.96 -11.19
N GLN A 180 9.79 1.77 -11.47
CA GLN A 180 10.24 0.97 -12.62
C GLN A 180 9.89 1.64 -13.95
N MET A 181 8.70 2.25 -14.08
CA MET A 181 8.27 2.99 -15.27
C MET A 181 9.18 4.22 -15.53
N LEU A 182 9.55 4.96 -14.48
CA LEU A 182 10.38 6.16 -14.60
C LEU A 182 11.80 5.86 -15.11
N VAL A 183 12.34 4.70 -14.76
CA VAL A 183 13.71 4.30 -15.09
C VAL A 183 13.76 3.49 -16.39
N GLY A 184 12.67 2.79 -16.72
CA GLY A 184 12.52 2.01 -17.94
C GLY A 184 12.96 0.55 -17.81
N GLU A 185 12.81 -0.21 -18.89
CA GLU A 185 13.02 -1.67 -18.92
C GLU A 185 14.49 -2.10 -18.81
N ALA A 186 15.43 -1.23 -19.16
CA ALA A 186 16.86 -1.54 -19.15
C ALA A 186 17.46 -1.64 -17.74
N PHE A 187 16.71 -1.21 -16.72
CA PHE A 187 17.14 -1.17 -15.33
C PHE A 187 16.20 -1.96 -14.44
N GLU A 188 16.65 -2.29 -13.24
CA GLU A 188 15.85 -2.92 -12.21
C GLU A 188 15.95 -2.19 -10.88
N LEU A 189 14.85 -2.23 -10.12
CA LEU A 189 14.74 -1.61 -8.81
C LEU A 189 15.41 -2.48 -7.75
N VAL A 190 16.36 -1.90 -7.01
CA VAL A 190 17.05 -2.51 -5.87
C VAL A 190 16.71 -1.73 -4.60
N VAL A 191 16.47 -2.42 -3.49
CA VAL A 191 15.92 -1.80 -2.28
C VAL A 191 16.77 -2.18 -1.07
N ASP A 192 17.13 -1.18 -0.27
CA ASP A 192 17.66 -1.37 1.08
C ASP A 192 16.57 -1.01 2.09
N ASP A 193 15.90 -2.03 2.64
CA ASP A 193 14.82 -1.85 3.61
C ASP A 193 15.30 -1.31 4.96
N THR A 194 16.58 -1.52 5.31
CA THR A 194 17.14 -1.04 6.58
C THR A 194 17.34 0.48 6.57
N ARG A 195 17.81 1.01 5.44
CA ARG A 195 18.01 2.46 5.22
C ARG A 195 16.81 3.13 4.56
N ARG A 196 15.80 2.34 4.15
CA ARG A 196 14.67 2.76 3.31
C ARG A 196 15.16 3.53 2.09
N GLN A 197 16.07 2.91 1.35
CA GLN A 197 16.64 3.48 0.13
C GLN A 197 16.26 2.65 -1.08
N VAL A 198 16.03 3.34 -2.20
CA VAL A 198 15.86 2.72 -3.52
C VAL A 198 17.04 3.08 -4.41
N CYS A 199 17.55 2.08 -5.11
CA CYS A 199 18.62 2.15 -6.10
C CYS A 199 18.18 1.48 -7.40
N PHE A 200 19.00 1.64 -8.44
CA PHE A 200 18.78 1.02 -9.73
C PHE A 200 20.08 0.44 -10.25
N GLU A 201 19.97 -0.73 -10.87
CA GLU A 201 21.06 -1.44 -11.53
C GLU A 201 20.63 -1.77 -12.95
N LYS A 202 21.58 -1.74 -13.89
CA LYS A 202 21.32 -2.10 -15.28
C LYS A 202 21.16 -3.60 -15.39
N ARG A 203 20.12 -4.03 -16.09
CA ARG A 203 19.90 -5.44 -16.38
C ARG A 203 20.96 -5.97 -17.34
N ALA A 204 21.33 -7.24 -17.16
CA ALA A 204 22.18 -7.95 -18.12
C ALA A 204 21.51 -8.09 -19.50
N SER A 205 20.17 -8.15 -19.55
CA SER A 205 19.38 -8.22 -20.78
C SER A 205 18.01 -7.57 -20.60
N ILE A 206 17.44 -7.04 -21.68
CA ILE A 206 16.12 -6.41 -21.68
C ILE A 206 15.05 -7.53 -21.66
N PRO A 207 14.06 -7.47 -20.75
CA PRO A 207 12.96 -8.43 -20.75
C PRO A 207 12.19 -8.40 -22.07
N LEU A 208 11.98 -9.56 -22.68
CA LEU A 208 11.12 -9.65 -23.86
C LEU A 208 9.67 -9.39 -23.46
N PRO A 209 8.90 -8.63 -24.26
CA PRO A 209 7.47 -8.51 -24.03
C PRO A 209 6.84 -9.90 -24.07
N PRO A 210 5.84 -10.18 -23.23
CA PRO A 210 5.13 -11.45 -23.27
C PRO A 210 4.55 -11.62 -24.67
N GLN A 211 4.87 -12.74 -25.32
CA GLN A 211 4.33 -13.06 -26.64
C GLN A 211 2.80 -13.08 -26.54
N PRO A 212 2.06 -12.47 -27.48
CA PRO A 212 0.61 -12.61 -27.52
C PRO A 212 0.27 -14.09 -27.48
N LYS A 213 -0.60 -14.49 -26.56
CA LYS A 213 -1.12 -15.87 -26.56
C LYS A 213 -1.83 -16.04 -27.88
N GLU A 214 -1.22 -16.78 -28.80
CA GLU A 214 -1.83 -17.15 -30.06
C GLU A 214 -3.15 -17.83 -29.73
N ARG A 215 -4.26 -17.20 -30.11
CA ARG A 215 -5.58 -17.81 -29.97
C ARG A 215 -5.58 -18.93 -30.99
N VAL A 216 -5.26 -20.14 -30.54
CA VAL A 216 -5.50 -21.34 -31.32
C VAL A 216 -7.01 -21.42 -31.43
N ASP A 217 -7.56 -20.82 -32.48
CA ASP A 217 -8.92 -21.11 -32.92
C ASP A 217 -8.89 -22.60 -33.25
N ALA A 218 -9.42 -23.41 -32.34
CA ALA A 218 -9.64 -24.82 -32.60
C ALA A 218 -10.59 -24.88 -33.78
N ASP A 219 -10.01 -25.10 -34.96
CA ASP A 219 -10.75 -25.48 -36.16
C ASP A 219 -11.43 -26.80 -35.81
N ILE A 220 -12.67 -26.72 -35.34
CA ILE A 220 -13.55 -27.86 -35.13
C ILE A 220 -13.85 -28.34 -36.54
N GLY A 221 -12.95 -29.19 -37.03
CA GLY A 221 -13.09 -29.92 -38.28
C GLY A 221 -14.39 -30.69 -38.25
N MET A 222 -15.39 -30.12 -38.92
CA MET A 222 -16.64 -30.79 -39.25
C MET A 222 -16.28 -31.87 -40.27
N LYS A 223 -16.27 -33.12 -39.82
CA LYS A 223 -16.08 -34.31 -40.64
C LYS A 223 -17.34 -35.15 -40.60
#